data_AF-A0A9P7BDG6-F1
#
_entry.id   AF-A0A9P7BDG6-F1
#
_cell.length_a   1.000
_cell.length_b   1.000
_cell.length_c   1.000
_cell.angle_alpha   90.00
_cell.angle_beta   90.00
_cell.angle_gamma   90.00
#
_symmetry.space_group_name_H-M   'P 1'
#
loop_
_entity.id
_entity.type
_entity.pdbx_description
1 polymer ?
#
loop_
_entity_poly.entity_id
_entity_poly.type
_entity_poly.pdbx_seq_one_letter_code
_entity_poly.pdbx_strand_id
1 'polypeptide(L)'
;PLSDDFDSKFWIKNIRKLMDSDPDYYKPTSLGFVAKNLIAKGISSDADYQANFMNFPIKITRDFYLKYFRNNDESRYFNILKSMDCLINPGTLTVVLGRPGAGCSTFLKTVAAQTYGFKIDKNSTISYDGLSPQEIDKHYRGEVIFSAEMDNHFPHLTV
;
A
#
# COMPACT_ATOMS: atom_id res chain seq x y z
N PRO A 1 -22.39 -10.76 24.31
CA PRO A 1 -21.98 -11.58 23.15
C PRO A 1 -21.98 -13.10 23.38
N LEU A 2 -21.83 -13.57 24.62
CA LEU A 2 -21.77 -15.00 24.96
C LEU A 2 -23.16 -15.63 25.25
N SER A 3 -24.25 -14.98 24.86
CA SER A 3 -25.61 -15.51 25.00
C SER A 3 -26.00 -16.26 23.74
N ASP A 4 -26.76 -17.34 23.87
CA ASP A 4 -27.27 -18.12 22.73
C ASP A 4 -28.21 -17.31 21.82
N ASP A 5 -28.84 -16.25 22.33
CA ASP A 5 -29.71 -15.34 21.57
C ASP A 5 -28.95 -14.19 20.87
N PHE A 6 -27.62 -14.17 20.93
CA PHE A 6 -26.84 -13.07 20.36
C PHE A 6 -26.73 -13.18 18.83
N ASP A 7 -27.46 -12.32 18.10
CA ASP A 7 -27.26 -12.13 16.66
C ASP A 7 -26.26 -11.01 16.36
N SER A 8 -25.11 -11.40 15.81
CA SER A 8 -24.06 -10.47 15.39
C SER A 8 -24.51 -9.50 14.30
N LYS A 9 -25.38 -9.93 13.36
CA LYS A 9 -25.89 -9.05 12.30
C LYS A 9 -26.77 -7.95 12.88
N PHE A 10 -27.63 -8.30 13.83
CA PHE A 10 -28.49 -7.33 14.50
C PHE A 10 -27.67 -6.35 15.34
N TRP A 11 -26.66 -6.83 16.06
CA TRP A 11 -25.76 -6.00 16.85
C TRP A 11 -25.00 -4.99 15.97
N ILE A 12 -24.39 -5.43 14.86
CA ILE A 12 -23.67 -4.55 13.92
C ILE A 12 -24.63 -3.50 13.33
N LYS A 13 -25.83 -3.89 12.93
CA LYS A 13 -26.83 -2.95 12.40
C LYS A 13 -27.23 -1.88 13.43
N ASN A 14 -27.37 -2.26 14.69
CA ASN A 14 -27.72 -1.30 15.74
C ASN A 14 -26.56 -0.38 16.08
N ILE A 15 -25.33 -0.88 16.11
CA ILE A 15 -24.14 -0.03 16.28
C ILE A 15 -24.00 0.95 15.12
N ARG A 16 -24.16 0.48 13.88
CA ARG A 16 -24.16 1.33 12.70
C ARG A 16 -25.19 2.46 12.83
N LYS A 17 -26.43 2.13 13.21
CA LYS A 17 -27.49 3.12 13.44
C LYS A 17 -27.16 4.12 14.55
N LEU A 18 -26.51 3.68 15.64
CA LEU A 18 -26.08 4.55 16.74
C LEU A 18 -24.93 5.47 16.31
N MET A 19 -24.01 4.99 15.48
CA MET A 19 -22.95 5.83 14.92
C MET A 19 -23.52 6.86 13.94
N ASP A 20 -24.47 6.44 13.10
CA ASP A 20 -25.13 7.32 12.13
C ASP A 20 -26.08 8.35 12.81
N SER A 21 -26.51 8.12 14.06
CA SER A 21 -27.40 9.05 14.78
C SER A 21 -26.69 10.27 15.38
N ASP A 22 -25.39 10.16 15.70
CA ASP A 22 -24.56 11.27 16.20
C ASP A 22 -23.32 11.50 15.31
N PRO A 23 -23.48 12.13 14.12
CA PRO A 23 -22.40 12.33 13.16
C PRO A 23 -21.24 13.19 13.68
N ASP A 24 -21.52 14.08 14.63
CA ASP A 24 -20.51 14.97 15.23
C ASP A 24 -19.56 14.21 16.17
N TYR A 25 -20.04 13.13 16.79
CA TYR A 25 -19.26 12.29 17.69
C TYR A 25 -18.58 11.13 16.94
N TYR A 26 -19.35 10.41 16.11
CA TYR A 26 -18.86 9.32 15.27
C TYR A 26 -18.72 9.81 13.83
N LYS A 27 -17.63 10.50 13.50
CA LYS A 27 -17.36 10.94 12.12
C LYS A 27 -17.29 9.70 11.21
N PRO A 28 -18.32 9.41 10.40
CA PRO A 28 -18.33 8.19 9.61
C PRO A 28 -17.49 8.43 8.36
N THR A 29 -16.26 7.93 8.35
CA THR A 29 -15.41 7.99 7.16
C THR A 29 -15.77 6.84 6.24
N SER A 30 -16.18 7.17 5.01
CA SER A 30 -16.28 6.22 3.91
C SER A 30 -15.30 6.65 2.85
N LEU A 31 -14.39 5.76 2.45
CA LEU A 31 -13.35 6.08 1.48
C LEU A 31 -13.43 5.11 0.30
N GLY A 32 -13.66 5.64 -0.89
CA GLY A 32 -13.52 4.97 -2.16
C GLY A 32 -12.08 5.05 -2.66
N PHE A 33 -11.70 4.14 -3.54
CA PHE A 33 -10.39 4.15 -4.18
C PHE A 33 -10.55 4.15 -5.69
N VAL A 34 -9.88 5.09 -6.35
CA VAL A 34 -9.81 5.20 -7.80
C VAL A 34 -8.36 5.23 -8.23
N ALA A 35 -8.01 4.39 -9.19
CA ALA A 35 -6.73 4.44 -9.86
C ALA A 35 -6.91 4.35 -11.37
N LYS A 36 -6.19 5.20 -12.09
CA LYS A 36 -6.13 5.22 -13.55
C LYS A 36 -4.69 5.07 -14.01
N ASN A 37 -4.46 4.23 -15.01
CA ASN A 37 -3.16 3.91 -15.57
C ASN A 37 -2.14 3.57 -14.48
N LEU A 38 -2.54 2.75 -13.51
CA LEU A 38 -1.72 2.42 -12.36
C LEU A 38 -0.55 1.52 -12.76
N ILE A 39 0.67 2.02 -12.62
CA ILE A 39 1.90 1.30 -12.91
C ILE A 39 2.80 1.43 -11.69
N ALA A 40 3.29 0.29 -11.20
CA ALA A 40 4.25 0.24 -10.10
C ALA A 40 5.57 -0.36 -10.59
N LYS A 41 6.64 0.38 -10.37
CA LYS A 41 8.02 0.09 -10.77
C LYS A 41 8.84 -0.35 -9.56
N GLY A 42 9.32 -1.58 -9.57
CA GLY A 42 10.27 -2.11 -8.60
C GLY A 42 11.71 -1.86 -9.03
N ILE A 43 12.63 -1.77 -8.08
CA ILE A 43 14.07 -1.78 -8.39
C ILE A 43 14.50 -3.24 -8.48
N SER A 44 14.99 -3.69 -9.63
CA SER A 44 15.70 -4.96 -9.71
C SER A 44 17.10 -4.75 -9.15
N SER A 45 17.40 -5.36 -8.00
CA SER A 45 18.80 -5.49 -7.52
C SER A 45 19.54 -6.65 -8.20
N ASP A 46 18.99 -7.22 -9.27
CA ASP A 46 19.64 -8.31 -9.99
C ASP A 46 20.98 -7.81 -10.56
N ALA A 47 22.05 -8.38 -10.01
CA ALA A 47 23.47 -8.09 -10.23
C ALA A 47 24.10 -6.95 -9.40
N ASP A 48 23.72 -6.78 -8.13
CA ASP A 48 24.63 -6.10 -7.22
C ASP A 48 25.83 -7.01 -6.91
N TYR A 49 26.98 -6.69 -7.51
CA TYR A 49 28.23 -7.44 -7.36
C TYR A 49 28.58 -7.54 -5.86
N GLN A 50 28.71 -8.76 -5.33
CA GLN A 50 29.28 -8.96 -4.00
C GLN A 50 30.73 -8.47 -4.04
N ALA A 51 31.00 -7.37 -3.34
CA ALA A 51 32.30 -6.74 -3.38
C ALA A 51 33.29 -7.54 -2.52
N ASN A 52 34.28 -8.14 -3.17
CA ASN A 52 35.49 -8.59 -2.49
C ASN A 52 36.33 -7.38 -2.08
N PHE A 53 37.22 -7.53 -1.08
CA PHE A 53 38.11 -6.45 -0.61
C PHE A 53 38.84 -5.70 -1.74
N MET A 54 39.20 -6.40 -2.81
CA MET A 54 39.89 -5.81 -3.97
C MET A 54 38.99 -4.93 -4.87
N ASN A 55 37.70 -5.24 -4.95
CA ASN A 55 36.74 -4.55 -5.84
C ASN A 55 35.89 -3.49 -5.11
N PHE A 56 36.03 -3.38 -3.80
CA PHE A 56 35.32 -2.42 -2.96
C PHE A 56 35.52 -0.95 -3.38
N PRO A 57 36.76 -0.48 -3.70
CA PRO A 57 36.97 0.91 -4.12
C PRO A 57 36.29 1.23 -5.46
N ILE A 58 36.28 0.27 -6.39
CA ILE A 58 35.67 0.39 -7.72
C ILE A 58 34.13 0.44 -7.60
N LYS A 59 33.54 -0.35 -6.69
CA LYS A 59 32.11 -0.31 -6.41
C LYS A 59 31.69 1.06 -5.86
N ILE A 60 32.41 1.58 -4.86
CA ILE A 60 32.11 2.90 -4.27
C ILE A 60 32.16 4.01 -5.30
N THR A 61 33.23 4.07 -6.09
CA THR A 61 33.41 5.11 -7.12
C THR A 61 32.34 5.03 -8.20
N ARG A 62 31.99 3.82 -8.66
CA ARG A 62 30.89 3.58 -9.59
C ARG A 62 29.54 4.00 -9.01
N ASP A 63 29.23 3.62 -7.78
CA ASP A 63 27.94 3.91 -7.14
C ASP A 63 27.76 5.42 -6.91
N PHE A 64 28.82 6.11 -6.50
CA PHE A 64 28.84 7.57 -6.42
C PHE A 64 28.64 8.23 -7.80
N TYR A 65 29.36 7.76 -8.83
CA TYR A 65 29.24 8.28 -10.19
C TYR A 65 27.83 8.06 -10.76
N LEU A 66 27.27 6.84 -10.63
CA LEU A 66 25.92 6.50 -11.08
C LEU A 66 24.83 7.25 -10.31
N LYS A 67 25.04 7.55 -9.02
CA LYS A 67 24.09 8.34 -8.22
C LYS A 67 24.11 9.81 -8.60
N TYR A 68 25.28 10.36 -8.96
CA TYR A 68 25.43 11.76 -9.31
C TYR A 68 25.07 12.05 -10.78
N PHE A 69 25.46 11.19 -11.72
CA PHE A 69 25.24 11.39 -13.16
C PHE A 69 24.05 10.60 -13.75
N ARG A 70 23.58 9.52 -13.12
CA ARG A 70 22.47 8.66 -13.60
C ARG A 70 21.36 8.50 -12.56
N ASN A 71 21.05 9.58 -11.85
CA ASN A 71 20.07 9.58 -10.74
C ASN A 71 18.63 9.19 -11.17
N ASN A 72 18.33 9.23 -12.47
CA ASN A 72 16.98 9.04 -13.02
C ASN A 72 16.91 7.98 -14.12
N ASP A 73 17.80 7.00 -14.06
CA ASP A 73 17.90 5.97 -15.08
C ASP A 73 16.76 4.95 -14.96
N GLU A 74 15.77 5.07 -15.84
CA GLU A 74 14.58 4.21 -15.86
C GLU A 74 14.90 2.73 -16.15
N SER A 75 16.07 2.46 -16.73
CA SER A 75 16.52 1.10 -17.08
C SER A 75 16.73 0.16 -15.88
N ARG A 76 16.83 0.70 -14.65
CA ARG A 76 16.98 -0.11 -13.42
C ARG A 76 15.64 -0.57 -12.82
N TYR A 77 14.54 -0.06 -13.34
CA TYR A 77 13.22 -0.36 -12.83
C TYR A 77 12.52 -1.36 -13.74
N PHE A 78 11.88 -2.36 -13.13
CA PHE A 78 10.98 -3.26 -13.83
C PHE A 78 9.55 -2.98 -13.38
N ASN A 79 8.59 -3.15 -14.28
CA ASN A 79 7.18 -2.96 -13.96
C ASN A 79 6.68 -4.19 -13.18
N ILE A 80 6.39 -4.01 -11.89
CA ILE A 80 5.71 -5.01 -11.06
C ILE A 80 4.22 -5.05 -11.44
N LEU A 81 3.57 -3.89 -11.42
CA LEU A 81 2.19 -3.73 -11.88
C LEU A 81 2.21 -3.15 -13.29
N LYS A 82 1.52 -3.83 -14.21
CA LYS A 82 1.25 -3.32 -15.55
C LYS A 82 0.10 -2.32 -15.47
N SER A 83 0.00 -1.45 -16.48
CA SER A 83 -1.08 -0.45 -16.58
C SER A 83 -2.44 -1.09 -16.36
N MET A 84 -3.16 -0.59 -15.35
CA MET A 84 -4.51 -1.02 -15.00
C MET A 84 -5.32 0.12 -14.42
N ASP A 85 -6.63 0.04 -14.62
CA ASP A 85 -7.61 0.95 -14.06
C ASP A 85 -8.44 0.21 -13.00
N CYS A 86 -8.76 0.89 -11.90
CA CYS A 86 -9.48 0.32 -10.78
C CYS A 86 -10.41 1.34 -10.13
N LEU A 87 -11.61 0.90 -9.78
CA LEU A 87 -12.59 1.63 -8.99
C LEU A 87 -13.10 0.70 -7.90
N ILE A 88 -12.93 1.09 -6.64
CA ILE A 88 -13.42 0.37 -5.45
C ILE A 88 -14.34 1.32 -4.72
N ASN A 89 -15.62 0.96 -4.67
CA ASN A 89 -16.63 1.76 -4.00
C ASN A 89 -16.59 1.49 -2.48
N PRO A 90 -16.88 2.51 -1.65
CA PRO A 90 -17.01 2.31 -0.21
C PRO A 90 -18.03 1.22 0.13
N GLY A 91 -17.74 0.41 1.16
CA GLY A 91 -18.65 -0.65 1.63
C GLY A 91 -18.68 -1.91 0.76
N THR A 92 -17.85 -1.99 -0.28
CA THR A 92 -17.68 -3.22 -1.07
C THR A 92 -16.48 -4.03 -0.59
N LEU A 93 -16.59 -5.36 -0.66
CA LEU A 93 -15.47 -6.27 -0.41
C LEU A 93 -14.86 -6.66 -1.77
N THR A 94 -13.61 -6.29 -1.98
CA THR A 94 -12.86 -6.59 -3.20
C THR A 94 -11.78 -7.62 -2.92
N VAL A 95 -11.80 -8.73 -3.65
CA VAL A 95 -10.77 -9.77 -3.56
C VAL A 95 -9.84 -9.68 -4.76
N VAL A 96 -8.53 -9.63 -4.50
CA VAL A 96 -7.49 -9.58 -5.53
C VAL A 96 -6.80 -10.93 -5.60
N LEU A 97 -6.87 -11.59 -6.76
CA LEU A 97 -6.29 -12.91 -6.98
C LEU A 97 -5.24 -12.86 -8.09
N GLY A 98 -4.14 -13.56 -7.89
CA GLY A 98 -3.08 -13.68 -8.87
C GLY A 98 -2.13 -14.82 -8.52
N ARG A 99 -1.39 -15.31 -9.52
CA ARG A 99 -0.31 -16.28 -9.28
C ARG A 99 0.78 -15.66 -8.39
N PRO A 100 1.57 -16.47 -7.66
CA PRO A 100 2.72 -15.95 -6.93
C PRO A 100 3.60 -15.06 -7.83
N GLY A 101 3.99 -13.88 -7.33
CA GLY A 101 4.73 -12.89 -8.11
C GLY A 101 3.90 -12.00 -9.05
N ALA A 102 2.57 -12.13 -9.09
CA ALA A 102 1.70 -11.26 -9.91
C ALA A 102 1.57 -9.81 -9.40
N GLY A 103 2.11 -9.51 -8.20
CA GLY A 103 2.07 -8.16 -7.62
C GLY A 103 0.82 -7.84 -6.80
N CYS A 104 0.04 -8.84 -6.37
CA CYS A 104 -1.15 -8.62 -5.53
C CYS A 104 -0.83 -7.81 -4.26
N SER A 105 0.22 -8.17 -3.53
CA SER A 105 0.64 -7.43 -2.34
C SER A 105 1.14 -6.01 -2.67
N THR A 106 1.78 -5.81 -3.83
CA THR A 106 2.19 -4.48 -4.30
C THR A 106 0.97 -3.61 -4.60
N PHE A 107 -0.08 -4.18 -5.20
CA PHE A 107 -1.34 -3.48 -5.41
C PHE A 107 -2.01 -3.11 -4.09
N LEU A 108 -2.15 -4.05 -3.15
CA LEU A 108 -2.74 -3.77 -1.83
C LEU A 108 -1.96 -2.72 -1.04
N LYS A 109 -0.62 -2.76 -1.08
CA LYS A 109 0.23 -1.71 -0.50
C LYS A 109 0.03 -0.36 -1.17
N THR A 110 -0.20 -0.34 -2.48
CA THR A 110 -0.49 0.89 -3.23
C THR A 110 -1.84 1.49 -2.82
N VAL A 111 -2.87 0.66 -2.66
CA VAL A 111 -4.18 1.06 -2.11
C VAL A 111 -4.04 1.60 -0.69
N ALA A 112 -3.11 1.08 0.10
CA ALA A 112 -2.85 1.58 1.45
C ALA A 112 -1.95 2.83 1.52
N ALA A 113 -1.66 3.47 0.38
CA ALA A 113 -0.66 4.54 0.25
C ALA A 113 0.76 4.17 0.76
N GLN A 114 1.04 2.89 1.02
CA GLN A 114 2.32 2.38 1.48
C GLN A 114 3.24 2.04 0.30
N THR A 115 3.82 3.06 -0.31
CA THR A 115 4.67 2.90 -1.51
C THR A 115 6.15 2.66 -1.20
N TYR A 116 6.50 2.31 0.04
CA TYR A 116 7.89 2.03 0.39
C TYR A 116 8.41 0.78 -0.35
N GLY A 117 9.56 0.92 -1.01
CA GLY A 117 10.24 -0.17 -1.72
C GLY A 117 9.90 -0.30 -3.22
N PHE A 118 8.96 0.49 -3.74
CA PHE A 118 8.67 0.60 -5.17
C PHE A 118 8.24 2.03 -5.51
N LYS A 119 8.20 2.38 -6.79
CA LYS A 119 7.77 3.71 -7.24
C LYS A 119 6.53 3.59 -8.10
N ILE A 120 5.57 4.48 -7.88
CA ILE A 120 4.42 4.62 -8.78
C ILE A 120 4.84 5.49 -9.96
N ASP A 121 4.44 5.11 -11.16
CA ASP A 121 4.72 5.89 -12.37
C ASP A 121 4.05 7.27 -12.29
N LYS A 122 4.70 8.30 -12.85
CA LYS A 122 4.17 9.67 -12.83
C LYS A 122 2.88 9.82 -13.64
N ASN A 123 2.64 8.92 -14.59
CA ASN A 123 1.43 8.92 -15.41
C ASN A 123 0.25 8.19 -14.74
N SER A 124 0.45 7.62 -13.55
CA SER A 124 -0.61 6.99 -12.78
C SER A 124 -1.35 8.04 -11.95
N THR A 125 -2.67 8.03 -12.02
CA THR A 125 -3.52 8.88 -11.17
C THR A 125 -4.16 8.02 -10.11
N ILE A 126 -4.02 8.41 -8.84
CA ILE A 126 -4.67 7.75 -7.70
C ILE A 126 -5.43 8.80 -6.92
N SER A 127 -6.67 8.49 -6.54
CA SER A 127 -7.49 9.36 -5.71
C SER A 127 -8.34 8.54 -4.75
N TYR A 128 -8.50 9.07 -3.54
CA TYR A 128 -9.32 8.52 -2.47
C TYR A 128 -10.49 9.46 -2.22
N ASP A 129 -11.59 9.31 -2.98
CA ASP A 129 -12.74 10.24 -2.98
C ASP A 129 -12.34 11.73 -3.06
N GLY A 130 -11.37 12.04 -3.92
CA GLY A 130 -10.85 13.41 -4.12
C GLY A 130 -9.58 13.72 -3.34
N LEU A 131 -9.18 12.89 -2.37
CA LEU A 131 -7.92 13.04 -1.64
C LEU A 131 -6.76 12.43 -2.42
N SER A 132 -5.60 13.08 -2.35
CA SER A 132 -4.35 12.57 -2.91
C SER A 132 -3.69 11.55 -1.97
N PRO A 133 -2.86 10.62 -2.50
CA PRO A 133 -2.09 9.69 -1.67
C PRO A 133 -1.24 10.39 -0.59
N GLN A 134 -0.73 11.58 -0.87
CA GLN A 134 0.09 12.36 0.06
C GLN A 134 -0.74 12.92 1.22
N GLU A 135 -2.00 13.31 0.97
CA GLU A 135 -2.91 13.76 2.02
C GLU A 135 -3.35 12.61 2.91
N ILE A 136 -3.60 11.44 2.33
CA ILE A 136 -3.88 10.21 3.09
C ILE A 136 -2.70 9.86 3.99
N ASP A 137 -1.47 9.82 3.46
CA ASP A 137 -0.29 9.47 4.26
C ASP A 137 -0.04 10.46 5.42
N LYS A 138 -0.33 11.75 5.20
CA LYS A 138 -0.05 12.79 6.19
C LYS A 138 -1.17 12.97 7.24
N HIS A 139 -2.42 12.97 6.81
CA HIS A 139 -3.55 13.38 7.67
C HIS A 139 -4.54 12.24 7.97
N TYR A 140 -4.62 11.22 7.13
CA TYR A 140 -5.64 10.15 7.22
C TYR A 140 -5.04 8.74 7.24
N ARG A 141 -3.83 8.60 7.80
CA ARG A 141 -3.09 7.32 7.83
C ARG A 141 -3.84 6.20 8.58
N GLY A 142 -4.76 6.57 9.48
CA GLY A 142 -5.61 5.63 10.21
C GLY A 142 -6.81 5.10 9.42
N GLU A 143 -7.20 5.76 8.34
CA GLU A 143 -8.35 5.37 7.51
C GLU A 143 -8.02 4.28 6.51
N VAL A 144 -6.73 4.14 6.17
CA VAL A 144 -6.26 3.15 5.20
C VAL A 144 -5.14 2.32 5.79
N ILE A 145 -5.42 1.05 6.06
CA ILE A 145 -4.52 0.15 6.78
C ILE A 145 -4.17 -1.05 5.90
N PHE A 146 -2.88 -1.34 5.78
CA PHE A 146 -2.40 -2.57 5.20
C PHE A 146 -2.07 -3.58 6.30
N SER A 147 -2.71 -4.74 6.26
CA SER A 147 -2.35 -5.88 7.11
C SER A 147 -1.42 -6.80 6.33
N ALA A 148 -0.19 -6.96 6.82
CA ALA A 148 0.82 -7.80 6.20
C ALA A 148 0.60 -9.29 6.58
N GLU A 149 1.21 -10.19 5.79
CA GLU A 149 1.16 -11.64 6.05
C GLU A 149 1.82 -12.01 7.38
N MET A 150 2.92 -11.35 7.73
CA MET A 150 3.59 -11.50 9.01
C MET A 150 3.19 -10.35 9.92
N ASP A 151 2.72 -10.69 11.12
CA ASP A 151 2.45 -9.74 12.18
C ASP A 151 3.73 -9.43 12.97
N ASN A 152 3.95 -8.16 13.30
CA ASN A 152 5.01 -7.73 14.19
C ASN A 152 4.50 -7.79 15.63
N HIS A 153 4.35 -9.01 16.15
CA HIS A 153 3.97 -9.24 17.53
C HIS A 153 5.21 -9.33 18.42
N PHE A 154 5.31 -8.47 19.44
CA PHE A 154 6.37 -8.55 20.45
C PHE A 154 6.03 -9.64 21.46
N PRO A 155 6.78 -10.77 21.52
CA PRO A 155 6.42 -11.93 22.34
C PRO A 155 6.33 -11.65 23.85
N HIS A 156 6.89 -10.53 24.29
CA HIS A 156 6.95 -10.13 25.70
C HIS A 156 5.73 -9.29 26.15
N LEU A 157 4.83 -8.92 25.25
CA LEU A 157 3.61 -8.20 25.56
C LEU A 157 2.42 -9.17 25.49
N THR A 158 1.68 -9.29 26.59
CA THR A 158 0.45 -10.09 26.64
C THR A 158 -0.69 -9.37 25.91
N VAL A 159 -1.46 -10.12 25.12
CA VAL A 159 -2.67 -9.69 24.41
C VAL A 159 -3.86 -9.43 25.33
#